data_AF-A0A210R5V5-F1
#
_entry.id   AF-A0A210R5V5-F1
#
_cell.length_a   1.000
_cell.length_b   1.000
_cell.length_c   1.000
_cell.angle_alpha   90.00
_cell.angle_beta   90.00
_cell.angle_gamma   90.00
#
_symmetry.space_group_name_H-M   'P 1'
#
loop_
_entity.id
_entity.type
_entity.pdbx_description
1 polymer ?
#
loop_
_entity_poly.entity_id
_entity_poly.type
_entity_poly.pdbx_seq_one_letter_code
_entity_poly.pdbx_strand_id
1 'polypeptide(L)'
;MATTVNDQQLPQSANLSTENAPEPLFDLDLDRKYMCPVCLCVLKDPMQTSCGHRFCKACITGTFALPTVRNNTRVPYSRCPVDNTYFHIEKELFPDNAIKREVLSLNVRCQNVLNECDWSGELRNYSEHEEQCKYKVIACENGCGVRVIRQEMPHHLEGCSLRIVFCPHCQKQMTHNIMSKHEVLVCQNFPVQCLQCGQVGMKRKDIGNHMNKETGDCPITIIDCPFRVYGCQVTTTRLCMASHLQDSCHTHLSYVMAHVRTQDRHIAQLVNEITTIRQVLGQQTERCPTGDIHGNGQDNDIL
;
A
#
# COMPACT_ATOMS: atom_id res chain seq x y z
N MET A 1 -46.08 -11.71 -44.89
CA MET A 1 -45.24 -12.86 -45.31
C MET A 1 -44.15 -12.30 -46.21
N ALA A 2 -43.02 -11.95 -45.62
CA ALA A 2 -41.89 -11.35 -46.30
C ALA A 2 -40.67 -12.23 -46.04
N THR A 3 -40.04 -12.62 -47.15
CA THR A 3 -38.94 -13.56 -47.31
C THR A 3 -37.66 -13.02 -46.68
N THR A 4 -37.05 -13.86 -45.84
CA THR A 4 -35.73 -13.68 -45.22
C THR A 4 -34.63 -13.83 -46.26
N VAL A 5 -33.80 -12.79 -46.42
CA VAL A 5 -32.49 -12.91 -47.09
C VAL A 5 -31.42 -12.95 -46.02
N ASN A 6 -30.58 -13.97 -46.16
CA ASN A 6 -29.58 -14.48 -45.26
C ASN A 6 -28.23 -13.85 -45.63
N ASP A 7 -27.74 -12.89 -44.85
CA ASP A 7 -26.39 -12.34 -45.03
C ASP A 7 -25.40 -13.05 -44.11
N GLN A 8 -24.43 -13.68 -44.76
CA GLN A 8 -23.39 -14.52 -44.21
C GLN A 8 -22.46 -13.69 -43.31
N GLN A 9 -22.39 -14.08 -42.04
CA GLN A 9 -21.30 -13.72 -41.14
C GLN A 9 -19.98 -14.26 -41.68
N LEU A 10 -19.14 -13.35 -42.17
CA LEU A 10 -17.71 -13.59 -42.38
C LEU A 10 -17.02 -13.86 -41.03
N PRO A 11 -16.16 -14.88 -40.93
CA PRO A 11 -15.56 -15.26 -39.66
C PRO A 11 -14.51 -14.24 -39.23
N GLN A 12 -14.60 -13.87 -37.95
CA GLN A 12 -13.66 -13.05 -37.21
C GLN A 12 -12.25 -13.63 -37.37
N SER A 13 -11.37 -12.87 -38.04
CA SER A 13 -9.95 -13.17 -38.09
C SER A 13 -9.39 -13.16 -36.67
N ALA A 14 -8.96 -14.32 -36.22
CA ALA A 14 -8.28 -14.51 -34.96
C ALA A 14 -7.05 -13.58 -34.88
N ASN A 15 -7.04 -12.71 -33.88
CA ASN A 15 -5.86 -11.98 -33.44
C ASN A 15 -4.79 -13.00 -33.05
N LEU A 16 -3.80 -13.19 -33.93
CA LEU A 16 -2.55 -13.86 -33.57
C LEU A 16 -1.63 -12.80 -32.95
N SER A 17 -1.88 -12.49 -31.68
CA SER A 17 -0.99 -11.68 -30.85
C SER A 17 0.24 -12.52 -30.49
N THR A 18 1.16 -12.70 -31.43
CA THR A 18 2.56 -12.91 -31.08
C THR A 18 3.14 -11.51 -30.87
N GLU A 19 3.26 -11.09 -29.61
CA GLU A 19 4.17 -10.01 -29.23
C GLU A 19 5.60 -10.44 -29.59
N ASN A 20 5.96 -10.29 -30.87
CA ASN A 20 7.34 -10.38 -31.28
C ASN A 20 8.05 -9.15 -30.71
N ALA A 21 9.16 -9.39 -30.01
CA ALA A 21 10.05 -8.33 -29.57
C ALA A 21 10.33 -7.39 -30.76
N PRO A 22 10.27 -6.08 -30.58
CA PRO A 22 10.50 -5.14 -31.68
C PRO A 22 11.89 -5.36 -32.31
N GLU A 23 11.95 -5.65 -33.61
CA GLU A 23 13.20 -5.90 -34.35
C GLU A 23 13.67 -4.62 -35.09
N PRO A 24 15.00 -4.42 -35.26
CA PRO A 24 15.52 -3.30 -36.04
C PRO A 24 15.05 -3.34 -37.50
N LEU A 25 14.90 -2.17 -38.11
CA LEU A 25 14.48 -2.05 -39.52
C LEU A 25 15.72 -2.12 -40.42
N PHE A 26 15.75 -3.04 -41.38
CA PHE A 26 16.86 -3.13 -42.35
C PHE A 26 16.62 -2.19 -43.54
N ASP A 27 17.69 -1.55 -44.03
CA ASP A 27 17.60 -0.49 -45.04
C ASP A 27 17.43 -0.97 -46.50
N LEU A 28 17.66 -2.26 -46.78
CA LEU A 28 17.75 -2.82 -48.13
C LEU A 28 17.07 -4.19 -48.24
N ASP A 29 16.80 -4.60 -49.49
CA ASP A 29 16.53 -5.99 -49.84
C ASP A 29 17.73 -6.85 -49.41
N LEU A 30 17.61 -7.45 -48.23
CA LEU A 30 18.63 -8.33 -47.66
C LEU A 30 18.91 -9.49 -48.61
N ASP A 31 20.19 -9.71 -48.91
CA ASP A 31 20.63 -10.90 -49.61
C ASP A 31 20.15 -12.15 -48.84
N ARG A 32 19.55 -13.09 -49.57
CA ARG A 32 19.03 -14.36 -49.02
C ARG A 32 20.09 -15.13 -48.23
N LYS A 33 21.39 -14.91 -48.50
CA LYS A 33 22.48 -15.53 -47.73
C LYS A 33 22.51 -15.12 -46.24
N TYR A 34 21.87 -14.01 -45.87
CA TYR A 34 21.74 -13.52 -44.50
C TYR A 34 20.45 -13.98 -43.81
N MET A 35 19.57 -14.67 -44.54
CA MET A 35 18.26 -15.10 -44.05
C MET A 35 18.30 -16.55 -43.59
N CYS A 36 17.66 -16.84 -42.47
CA CYS A 36 17.49 -18.20 -42.00
C CYS A 36 16.34 -18.89 -42.75
N PRO A 37 16.55 -20.07 -43.37
CA PRO A 37 15.48 -20.81 -44.05
C PRO A 37 14.36 -21.33 -43.14
N VAL A 38 14.55 -21.27 -41.82
CA VAL A 38 13.59 -21.79 -40.82
C VAL A 38 12.67 -20.70 -40.30
N CYS A 39 13.22 -19.65 -39.67
CA CYS A 39 12.40 -18.55 -39.14
C CYS A 39 12.11 -17.47 -40.18
N LEU A 40 12.78 -17.51 -41.34
CA LEU A 40 12.67 -16.50 -42.40
C LEU A 40 13.03 -15.08 -41.93
N CYS A 41 13.82 -14.96 -40.84
CA CYS A 41 14.41 -13.71 -40.36
C CYS A 41 15.94 -13.70 -40.62
N VAL A 42 16.58 -12.56 -40.38
CA VAL A 42 18.05 -12.43 -40.41
C VAL A 42 18.69 -13.40 -39.42
N LEU A 43 19.80 -14.02 -39.82
CA LEU A 43 20.51 -15.04 -39.05
C LEU A 43 20.99 -14.51 -37.68
N LYS A 44 20.42 -15.03 -36.59
CA LYS A 44 20.86 -14.77 -35.21
C LYS A 44 21.73 -15.93 -34.71
N ASP A 45 22.97 -15.61 -34.30
CA ASP A 45 24.00 -16.59 -33.97
C ASP A 45 24.09 -17.70 -35.03
N PRO A 46 24.53 -17.35 -36.25
CA PRO A 46 24.51 -18.27 -37.38
C PRO A 46 25.36 -19.51 -37.14
N MET A 47 24.79 -20.65 -37.48
CA MET A 47 25.42 -21.96 -37.51
C MET A 47 25.43 -22.47 -38.95
N GLN A 48 26.51 -23.12 -39.36
CA GLN A 48 26.66 -23.76 -40.65
C GLN A 48 26.78 -25.28 -40.47
N THR A 49 26.02 -26.03 -41.26
CA THR A 49 26.11 -27.50 -41.33
C THR A 49 27.25 -27.94 -42.26
N SER A 50 27.71 -29.19 -42.15
CA SER A 50 28.68 -29.78 -43.09
C SER A 50 28.19 -29.80 -44.55
N CYS A 51 26.86 -29.82 -44.78
CA CYS A 51 26.28 -29.65 -46.12
C CYS A 51 26.22 -28.20 -46.64
N GLY A 52 26.70 -27.21 -45.87
CA GLY A 52 26.88 -25.83 -46.32
C GLY A 52 25.69 -24.89 -46.09
N HIS A 53 24.60 -25.37 -45.49
CA HIS A 53 23.42 -24.55 -45.19
C HIS A 53 23.56 -23.80 -43.86
N ARG A 54 23.02 -22.58 -43.81
CA ARG A 54 23.12 -21.66 -42.65
C ARG A 54 21.78 -21.50 -41.95
N PHE A 55 21.82 -21.48 -40.61
CA PHE A 55 20.64 -21.36 -39.77
C PHE A 55 20.93 -20.54 -38.51
N CYS A 56 19.92 -19.95 -37.88
CA CYS A 56 20.08 -19.45 -36.52
C CYS A 56 20.36 -20.63 -35.57
N LYS A 57 21.23 -20.44 -34.58
CA LYS A 57 21.51 -21.47 -33.55
C LYS A 57 20.22 -22.04 -32.98
N ALA A 58 19.32 -21.17 -32.50
CA ALA A 58 18.04 -21.57 -31.94
C ALA A 58 17.15 -22.35 -32.93
N CYS A 59 17.17 -22.01 -34.21
CA CYS A 59 16.34 -22.66 -35.23
C CYS A 59 16.83 -24.09 -35.53
N ILE A 60 18.14 -24.28 -35.71
CA ILE A 60 18.70 -25.59 -36.05
C ILE A 60 18.79 -26.52 -34.84
N THR A 61 18.94 -25.98 -33.62
CA THR A 61 18.96 -26.76 -32.38
C THR A 61 17.59 -26.89 -31.69
N GLY A 62 16.59 -26.11 -32.08
CA GLY A 62 15.27 -26.05 -31.43
C GLY A 62 14.13 -26.66 -32.25
N THR A 63 13.89 -26.14 -33.46
CA THR A 63 12.71 -26.51 -34.29
C THR A 63 12.90 -27.80 -35.08
N PHE A 64 14.14 -28.09 -35.49
CA PHE A 64 14.48 -29.26 -36.32
C PHE A 64 15.35 -30.30 -35.63
N ALA A 65 15.83 -29.99 -34.42
CA ALA A 65 16.17 -31.02 -33.46
C ALA A 65 14.87 -31.58 -32.86
N LEU A 66 14.00 -32.17 -33.67
CA LEU A 66 13.18 -33.25 -33.12
C LEU A 66 14.20 -34.24 -32.58
N PRO A 67 14.29 -34.46 -31.25
CA PRO A 67 15.07 -35.57 -30.78
C PRO A 67 14.49 -36.77 -31.51
N THR A 68 15.31 -37.44 -32.32
CA THR A 68 14.90 -38.73 -32.85
C THR A 68 14.92 -39.66 -31.64
N VAL A 69 13.88 -39.59 -30.79
CA VAL A 69 13.78 -40.41 -29.59
C VAL A 69 13.57 -41.83 -30.08
N ARG A 70 14.67 -42.57 -30.21
CA ARG A 70 14.63 -44.02 -30.20
C ARG A 70 14.94 -44.44 -28.77
N ASN A 71 14.02 -45.13 -28.13
CA ASN A 71 14.21 -45.76 -26.82
C ASN A 71 14.76 -44.82 -25.74
N ASN A 72 14.16 -43.62 -25.61
CA ASN A 72 14.48 -42.68 -24.51
C ASN A 72 15.95 -42.19 -24.45
N THR A 73 16.69 -42.25 -25.56
CA THR A 73 18.06 -41.74 -25.67
C THR A 73 18.17 -40.56 -26.63
N ARG A 74 18.90 -39.51 -26.25
CA ARG A 74 19.26 -38.41 -27.15
C ARG A 74 20.27 -38.94 -28.16
N VAL A 75 19.90 -38.98 -29.43
CA VAL A 75 20.86 -39.24 -30.51
C VAL A 75 21.55 -37.93 -30.90
N PRO A 76 22.88 -37.95 -31.09
CA PRO A 76 23.67 -36.75 -31.40
C PRO A 76 23.59 -36.34 -32.88
N TYR A 77 22.57 -36.81 -33.60
CA TYR A 77 22.38 -36.59 -35.04
C TYR A 77 21.13 -35.76 -35.29
N SER A 78 21.21 -34.83 -36.24
CA SER A 78 20.08 -34.04 -36.73
C SER A 78 20.04 -34.07 -38.25
N ARG A 79 18.98 -33.50 -38.82
CA ARG A 79 18.75 -33.44 -40.27
C ARG A 79 18.66 -32.00 -40.72
N CYS A 80 19.36 -31.67 -41.80
CA CYS A 80 19.27 -30.36 -42.45
C CYS A 80 17.84 -30.13 -42.97
N PRO A 81 17.17 -29.02 -42.60
CA PRO A 81 15.81 -28.72 -43.07
C PRO A 81 15.70 -28.45 -44.57
N VAL A 82 16.80 -28.10 -45.22
CA VAL A 82 16.80 -27.67 -46.63
C VAL A 82 16.98 -28.86 -47.59
N ASP A 83 17.94 -29.74 -47.31
CA ASP A 83 18.34 -30.82 -48.23
C ASP A 83 18.18 -32.24 -47.64
N ASN A 84 17.68 -32.35 -46.41
CA ASN A 84 17.49 -33.60 -45.70
C ASN A 84 18.78 -34.38 -45.34
N THR A 85 19.97 -33.77 -45.44
CA THR A 85 21.24 -34.40 -45.06
C THR A 85 21.34 -34.61 -43.55
N TYR A 86 21.75 -35.79 -43.12
CA TYR A 86 22.02 -36.10 -41.70
C TYR A 86 23.42 -35.65 -41.30
N PHE A 87 23.56 -35.07 -40.11
CA PHE A 87 24.83 -34.60 -39.57
C PHE A 87 24.90 -34.78 -38.05
N HIS A 88 26.11 -34.95 -37.53
CA HIS A 88 26.38 -35.02 -36.09
C HIS A 88 26.47 -33.61 -35.48
N ILE A 89 25.61 -33.29 -34.52
CA ILE A 89 25.46 -31.93 -33.96
C ILE A 89 26.77 -31.40 -33.38
N GLU A 90 27.55 -32.22 -32.67
CA GLU A 90 28.78 -31.74 -32.02
C GLU A 90 30.00 -31.70 -32.95
N LYS A 91 29.94 -32.38 -34.10
CA LYS A 91 31.10 -32.60 -34.98
C LYS A 91 30.97 -31.93 -36.33
N GLU A 92 29.75 -31.60 -36.75
CA GLU A 92 29.42 -31.15 -38.10
C GLU A 92 28.51 -29.92 -38.14
N LEU A 93 28.22 -29.34 -36.97
CA LEU A 93 27.51 -28.06 -36.84
C LEU A 93 28.45 -27.04 -36.20
N PHE A 94 28.78 -26.00 -36.95
CA PHE A 94 29.82 -25.05 -36.56
C PHE A 94 29.26 -23.62 -36.50
N PRO A 95 29.67 -22.80 -35.52
CA PRO A 95 29.39 -21.36 -35.55
C PRO A 95 29.99 -20.72 -36.80
N ASP A 96 29.17 -20.06 -37.62
CA ASP A 96 29.63 -19.35 -38.82
C ASP A 96 30.03 -17.92 -38.45
N ASN A 97 31.27 -17.78 -37.94
CA ASN A 97 31.81 -16.49 -37.54
C ASN A 97 32.04 -15.52 -38.72
N ALA A 98 32.16 -16.04 -39.95
CA ALA A 98 32.29 -15.19 -41.14
C ALA A 98 30.96 -14.49 -41.42
N ILE A 99 29.88 -15.26 -41.55
CA ILE A 99 28.56 -14.69 -41.80
C ILE A 99 28.05 -13.90 -40.59
N LYS A 100 28.41 -14.29 -39.35
CA LYS A 100 28.09 -13.49 -38.15
C LYS A 100 28.67 -12.08 -38.25
N ARG A 101 29.92 -11.93 -38.69
CA ARG A 101 30.55 -10.61 -38.87
C ARG A 101 29.87 -9.79 -39.96
N GLU A 102 29.53 -10.41 -41.09
CA GLU A 102 28.80 -9.74 -42.18
C GLU A 102 27.41 -9.27 -41.72
N VAL A 103 26.62 -10.15 -41.10
CA VAL A 103 25.29 -9.82 -40.56
C VAL A 103 25.35 -8.69 -39.55
N LEU A 104 26.34 -8.71 -38.64
CA LEU A 104 26.51 -7.67 -37.64
C LEU A 104 26.97 -6.32 -38.19
N SER A 105 27.45 -6.26 -39.44
CA SER A 105 27.81 -5.02 -40.14
C SER A 105 26.75 -4.53 -41.11
N LEU A 106 25.59 -5.20 -41.18
CA LEU A 106 24.43 -4.67 -41.91
C LEU A 106 23.98 -3.37 -41.27
N ASN A 107 23.69 -2.37 -42.09
CA ASN A 107 23.12 -1.10 -41.63
C ASN A 107 21.63 -1.29 -41.34
N VAL A 108 21.20 -0.81 -40.18
CA VAL A 108 19.82 -0.86 -39.71
C VAL A 108 19.40 0.48 -39.16
N ARG A 109 18.10 0.76 -39.23
CA ARG A 109 17.42 1.89 -38.60
C ARG A 109 16.69 1.46 -37.34
N CYS A 110 16.53 2.41 -36.42
CA CYS A 110 15.73 2.19 -35.22
C CYS A 110 14.27 1.85 -35.56
N GLN A 111 13.65 0.95 -34.82
CA GLN A 111 12.21 0.68 -34.95
C GLN A 111 11.32 1.89 -34.58
N ASN A 112 11.85 2.82 -33.76
CA ASN A 112 11.12 3.98 -33.27
C ASN A 112 11.18 5.15 -34.28
N VAL A 113 11.38 4.90 -35.58
CA VAL A 113 11.34 5.92 -36.64
C VAL A 113 10.01 6.66 -36.67
N LEU A 114 8.90 5.97 -36.35
CA LEU A 114 7.57 6.61 -36.22
C LEU A 114 7.48 7.56 -35.02
N ASN A 115 8.31 7.35 -34.00
CA ASN A 115 8.48 8.27 -32.87
C ASN A 115 9.69 9.20 -33.10
N GLU A 116 10.07 9.44 -34.35
CA GLU A 116 11.12 10.40 -34.76
C GLU A 116 12.54 10.00 -34.34
N CYS A 117 12.80 8.72 -34.08
CA CYS A 117 14.17 8.25 -33.96
C CYS A 117 14.85 8.18 -35.33
N ASP A 118 15.88 8.99 -35.52
CA ASP A 118 16.69 9.08 -36.73
C ASP A 118 17.95 8.18 -36.70
N TRP A 119 18.13 7.40 -35.63
CA TRP A 119 19.31 6.56 -35.49
C TRP A 119 19.37 5.49 -36.57
N SER A 120 20.52 5.41 -37.22
CA SER A 120 20.90 4.36 -38.15
C SER A 120 22.37 3.97 -37.93
N GLY A 121 22.70 2.69 -38.06
CA GLY A 121 24.07 2.21 -37.94
C GLY A 121 24.19 0.70 -38.09
N GLU A 122 25.39 0.16 -37.84
CA GLU A 122 25.61 -1.28 -37.89
C GLU A 122 24.79 -2.03 -36.82
N LEU A 123 24.25 -3.21 -37.19
CA LEU A 123 23.45 -4.06 -36.31
C LEU A 123 24.16 -4.40 -34.99
N ARG A 124 25.49 -4.53 -34.97
CA ARG A 124 26.27 -4.73 -33.74
C ARG A 124 26.07 -3.66 -32.67
N ASN A 125 25.78 -2.42 -33.08
CA ASN A 125 25.61 -1.28 -32.18
C ASN A 125 24.13 -1.05 -31.81
N TYR A 126 23.21 -1.81 -32.42
CA TYR A 126 21.78 -1.63 -32.20
C TYR A 126 21.36 -1.87 -30.75
N SER A 127 21.93 -2.90 -30.10
CA SER A 127 21.57 -3.23 -28.70
C SER A 127 21.86 -2.07 -27.74
N GLU A 128 23.03 -1.44 -27.88
CA GLU A 128 23.42 -0.29 -27.06
C GLU A 128 22.50 0.91 -27.31
N HIS A 129 22.18 1.16 -28.59
CA HIS A 129 21.19 2.18 -28.94
C HIS A 129 19.82 1.87 -28.35
N GLU A 130 19.32 0.63 -28.46
CA GLU A 130 17.97 0.24 -28.03
C GLU A 130 17.74 0.41 -26.52
N GLU A 131 18.78 0.19 -25.72
CA GLU A 131 18.76 0.44 -24.27
C GLU A 131 18.62 1.93 -23.95
N GLN A 132 19.32 2.78 -24.72
CA GLN A 132 19.41 4.23 -24.47
C GLN A 132 18.45 5.06 -25.34
N CYS A 133 17.69 4.43 -26.24
CA CYS A 133 16.85 5.10 -27.20
C CYS A 133 15.82 5.99 -26.50
N LYS A 134 15.94 7.31 -26.70
CA LYS A 134 15.07 8.36 -26.15
C LYS A 134 13.63 8.24 -26.63
N TYR A 135 13.45 7.67 -27.81
CA TYR A 135 12.17 7.55 -28.50
C TYR A 135 11.49 6.19 -28.27
N LYS A 136 12.09 5.33 -27.44
CA LYS A 136 11.53 4.03 -27.09
C LYS A 136 10.28 4.19 -26.23
N VAL A 137 9.22 3.47 -26.57
CA VAL A 137 7.99 3.41 -25.78
C VAL A 137 8.19 2.48 -24.58
N ILE A 138 8.25 3.05 -23.38
CA ILE A 138 8.47 2.36 -22.11
C ILE A 138 7.24 2.45 -21.19
N ALA A 139 7.08 1.46 -20.32
CA ALA A 139 6.03 1.48 -19.30
C ALA A 139 6.38 2.47 -18.18
N CYS A 140 5.37 3.09 -17.57
CA CYS A 140 5.54 3.95 -16.41
C CYS A 140 6.20 3.21 -15.23
N GLU A 141 7.22 3.82 -14.63
CA GLU A 141 7.95 3.29 -13.47
C GLU A 141 7.07 3.16 -12.22
N ASN A 142 6.04 3.99 -12.10
CA ASN A 142 5.04 3.91 -11.02
C ASN A 142 4.00 2.79 -11.25
N GLY A 143 4.06 2.06 -12.37
CA GLY A 143 3.15 0.96 -12.65
C GLY A 143 1.71 1.38 -12.95
N CYS A 144 1.50 2.60 -13.47
CA CYS A 144 0.14 3.11 -13.75
C CYS A 144 -0.54 2.47 -14.97
N GLY A 145 0.16 1.59 -15.69
CA GLY A 145 -0.31 0.93 -16.92
C GLY A 145 -0.14 1.75 -18.20
N VAL A 146 0.19 3.03 -18.10
CA VAL A 146 0.46 3.90 -19.27
C VAL A 146 1.86 3.61 -19.82
N ARG A 147 1.95 3.55 -21.16
CA ARG A 147 3.21 3.48 -21.89
C ARG A 147 3.48 4.83 -22.56
N VAL A 148 4.67 5.38 -22.40
CA VAL A 148 5.06 6.68 -22.94
C VAL A 148 6.44 6.61 -23.59
N ILE A 149 6.74 7.59 -24.44
CA ILE A 149 8.08 7.75 -25.00
C ILE A 149 9.06 8.06 -23.85
N ARG A 150 10.25 7.43 -23.83
CA ARG A 150 11.23 7.58 -22.73
C ARG A 150 11.55 9.05 -22.42
N GLN A 151 11.73 9.88 -23.44
CA GLN A 151 11.99 11.31 -23.27
C GLN A 151 10.81 12.09 -22.64
N GLU A 152 9.58 11.62 -22.83
CA GLU A 152 8.35 12.22 -22.30
C GLU A 152 7.97 11.72 -20.90
N MET A 153 8.71 10.73 -20.36
CA MET A 153 8.46 10.18 -19.03
C MET A 153 8.45 11.24 -17.92
N PRO A 154 9.36 12.24 -17.86
CA PRO A 154 9.33 13.27 -16.84
C PRO A 154 8.01 14.04 -16.81
N HIS A 155 7.49 14.42 -17.98
CA HIS A 155 6.20 15.11 -18.08
C HIS A 155 5.03 14.20 -17.66
N HIS A 156 5.08 12.92 -18.03
CA HIS A 156 4.11 11.94 -17.54
C HIS A 156 4.12 11.84 -16.00
N LEU A 157 5.29 11.81 -15.36
CA LEU A 157 5.42 11.67 -13.90
C LEU A 157 4.79 12.84 -13.15
N GLU A 158 4.81 14.06 -13.71
CA GLU A 158 4.10 15.22 -13.16
C GLU A 158 2.59 14.98 -13.10
N GLY A 159 2.01 14.33 -14.12
CA GLY A 159 0.57 14.02 -14.21
C GLY A 159 0.17 12.62 -13.72
N CYS A 160 1.12 11.78 -13.35
CA CYS A 160 0.88 10.36 -13.09
C CYS A 160 -0.03 10.15 -11.86
N SER A 161 -1.10 9.38 -12.03
CA SER A 161 -2.06 9.07 -10.96
C SER A 161 -1.45 8.27 -9.79
N LEU A 162 -0.38 7.53 -10.07
CA LEU A 162 0.38 6.77 -9.08
C LEU A 162 1.65 7.49 -8.60
N ARG A 163 1.84 8.77 -8.97
CA ARG A 163 2.95 9.55 -8.40
C ARG A 163 2.80 9.66 -6.89
N ILE A 164 3.93 9.65 -6.19
CA ILE A 164 3.95 9.81 -4.73
C ILE A 164 3.75 11.28 -4.37
N VAL A 165 2.82 11.52 -3.47
CA VAL A 165 2.45 12.84 -2.94
C VAL A 165 2.37 12.79 -1.41
N PHE A 166 2.57 13.94 -0.77
CA PHE A 166 2.50 14.08 0.67
C PHE A 166 1.20 14.77 1.06
N CYS A 167 0.50 14.22 2.07
CA CYS A 167 -0.70 14.86 2.59
C CYS A 167 -0.34 16.22 3.21
N PRO A 168 -0.94 17.34 2.77
CA PRO A 168 -0.60 18.67 3.29
C PRO A 168 -0.92 18.82 4.79
N HIS A 169 -1.82 18.00 5.32
CA HIS A 169 -2.29 18.07 6.71
C HIS A 169 -1.53 17.15 7.67
N CYS A 170 -1.10 15.96 7.23
CA CYS A 170 -0.45 14.98 8.10
C CYS A 170 0.93 14.53 7.63
N GLN A 171 1.40 15.01 6.48
CA GLN A 171 2.71 14.75 5.89
C GLN A 171 3.01 13.27 5.59
N LYS A 172 1.99 12.40 5.63
CA LYS A 172 2.12 11.00 5.21
C LYS A 172 2.18 10.90 3.69
N GLN A 173 3.08 10.05 3.20
CA GLN A 173 3.23 9.75 1.78
C GLN A 173 2.16 8.77 1.28
N MET A 174 1.72 8.93 0.05
CA MET A 174 0.80 8.03 -0.66
C MET A 174 0.79 8.30 -2.16
N THR A 175 0.12 7.45 -2.92
CA THR A 175 -0.14 7.70 -4.35
C THR A 175 -1.23 8.77 -4.53
N HIS A 176 -1.11 9.57 -5.59
CA HIS A 176 -2.03 10.68 -5.86
C HIS A 176 -3.49 10.23 -5.98
N ASN A 177 -3.76 9.07 -6.59
CA ASN A 177 -5.09 8.50 -6.74
C ASN A 177 -5.82 8.18 -5.43
N ILE A 178 -5.12 8.05 -4.29
CA ILE A 178 -5.74 7.80 -2.98
C ILE A 178 -5.77 9.03 -2.06
N MET A 179 -5.15 10.14 -2.45
CA MET A 179 -5.03 11.35 -1.62
C MET A 179 -6.41 11.87 -1.18
N SER A 180 -7.33 12.05 -2.12
CA SER A 180 -8.65 12.61 -1.81
C SER A 180 -9.45 11.72 -0.84
N LYS A 181 -9.34 10.39 -0.98
CA LYS A 181 -9.96 9.45 -0.04
C LYS A 181 -9.30 9.52 1.34
N HIS A 182 -7.98 9.65 1.38
CA HIS A 182 -7.25 9.84 2.63
C HIS A 182 -7.71 11.11 3.36
N GLU A 183 -7.78 12.26 2.68
CA GLU A 183 -8.21 13.53 3.27
C GLU A 183 -9.60 13.43 3.91
N VAL A 184 -10.57 12.90 3.15
CA VAL A 184 -11.98 12.88 3.56
C VAL A 184 -12.29 11.77 4.57
N LEU A 185 -11.61 10.62 4.53
CA LEU A 185 -12.00 9.45 5.32
C LEU A 185 -11.01 9.08 6.43
N VAL A 186 -9.74 9.44 6.30
CA VAL A 186 -8.66 8.86 7.13
C VAL A 186 -7.85 9.92 7.88
N CYS A 187 -7.61 11.08 7.26
CA CYS A 187 -6.68 12.08 7.76
C CYS A 187 -7.19 12.73 9.05
N GLN A 188 -6.47 12.47 10.14
CA GLN A 188 -6.79 12.97 11.48
C GLN A 188 -6.54 14.49 11.64
N ASN A 189 -5.66 15.05 10.80
CA ASN A 189 -5.36 16.48 10.78
C ASN A 189 -6.17 17.24 9.72
N PHE A 190 -7.03 16.56 8.97
CA PHE A 190 -7.88 17.21 7.98
C PHE A 190 -8.85 18.17 8.68
N PRO A 191 -8.99 19.43 8.21
CA PRO A 191 -9.94 20.37 8.75
C PRO A 191 -11.38 19.91 8.50
N VAL A 192 -12.18 19.82 9.54
CA VAL A 192 -13.59 19.44 9.50
C VAL A 192 -14.46 20.54 10.10
N GLN A 193 -15.76 20.46 9.80
CA GLN A 193 -16.79 21.29 10.41
C GLN A 193 -17.48 20.52 11.54
N CYS A 194 -17.73 21.18 12.66
CA CYS A 194 -18.60 20.65 13.69
C CYS A 194 -20.05 20.67 13.22
N LEU A 195 -20.68 19.49 13.16
CA LEU A 195 -22.07 19.36 12.71
C LEU A 195 -23.09 19.88 13.73
N GLN A 196 -22.66 20.19 14.96
CA GLN A 196 -23.54 20.70 16.02
C GLN A 196 -23.55 22.23 16.05
N CYS A 197 -22.38 22.85 16.15
CA CYS A 197 -22.26 24.32 16.27
C CYS A 197 -21.89 25.01 14.95
N GLY A 198 -21.56 24.27 13.90
CA GLY A 198 -21.18 24.82 12.60
C GLY A 198 -19.74 25.33 12.50
N GLN A 199 -18.95 25.31 13.58
CA GLN A 199 -17.56 25.79 13.59
C GLN A 199 -16.67 25.01 12.60
N VAL A 200 -15.94 25.72 11.76
CA VAL A 200 -15.08 25.17 10.69
C VAL A 200 -13.60 25.22 11.07
N GLY A 201 -12.78 24.40 10.43
CA GLY A 201 -11.31 24.51 10.51
C GLY A 201 -10.66 23.69 11.63
N MET A 202 -11.43 22.96 12.44
CA MET A 202 -10.90 22.09 13.48
C MET A 202 -10.32 20.81 12.89
N LYS A 203 -9.24 20.29 13.45
CA LYS A 203 -8.72 18.99 13.00
C LYS A 203 -9.70 17.88 13.39
N ARG A 204 -9.88 16.88 12.52
CA ARG A 204 -10.73 15.72 12.79
C ARG A 204 -10.49 15.08 14.16
N LYS A 205 -9.24 14.92 14.58
CA LYS A 205 -8.89 14.34 15.89
C LYS A 205 -9.35 15.19 17.09
N ASP A 206 -9.50 16.50 16.91
CA ASP A 206 -9.81 17.44 17.98
C ASP A 206 -11.32 17.62 18.18
N ILE A 207 -12.17 17.12 17.26
CA ILE A 207 -13.63 17.25 17.35
C ILE A 207 -14.22 16.57 18.59
N GLY A 208 -13.64 15.43 19.00
CA GLY A 208 -14.08 14.71 20.21
C GLY A 208 -13.81 15.53 21.48
N ASN A 209 -12.69 16.26 21.51
CA ASN A 209 -12.33 17.13 22.63
C ASN A 209 -13.26 18.36 22.67
N HIS A 210 -13.53 18.97 21.53
CA HIS A 210 -14.49 20.08 21.40
C HIS A 210 -15.89 19.71 21.92
N MET A 211 -16.37 18.51 21.61
CA MET A 211 -17.70 18.01 22.01
C MET A 211 -17.74 17.40 23.41
N ASN A 212 -16.62 17.36 24.15
CA ASN A 212 -16.58 16.78 25.48
C ASN A 212 -17.57 17.49 26.42
N LYS A 213 -18.32 16.71 27.20
CA LYS A 213 -19.34 17.24 28.12
C LYS A 213 -18.73 18.05 29.26
N GLU A 214 -17.62 17.58 29.81
CA GLU A 214 -16.98 18.17 30.98
C GLU A 214 -16.04 19.32 30.58
N THR A 215 -15.14 19.06 29.62
CA THR A 215 -14.02 19.96 29.29
C THR A 215 -14.13 20.63 27.92
N GLY A 216 -15.11 20.24 27.11
CA GLY A 216 -15.27 20.77 25.76
C GLY A 216 -15.83 22.19 25.74
N ASP A 217 -15.71 22.85 24.60
CA ASP A 217 -16.09 24.25 24.38
C ASP A 217 -17.24 24.41 23.36
N CYS A 218 -17.77 23.31 22.81
CA CYS A 218 -18.92 23.36 21.91
C CYS A 218 -20.16 23.96 22.60
N PRO A 219 -20.74 25.06 22.06
CA PRO A 219 -21.91 25.72 22.64
C PRO A 219 -23.16 24.83 22.66
N ILE A 220 -23.28 23.92 21.69
CA ILE A 220 -24.46 23.09 21.47
C ILE A 220 -24.38 21.75 22.21
N THR A 221 -23.22 21.37 22.76
CA THR A 221 -23.09 20.13 23.54
C THR A 221 -24.06 20.15 24.72
N ILE A 222 -24.86 19.09 24.83
CA ILE A 222 -25.77 18.88 25.96
C ILE A 222 -24.95 18.44 27.18
N ILE A 223 -25.00 19.27 28.22
CA ILE A 223 -24.31 19.08 29.49
C ILE A 223 -25.31 18.95 30.63
N ASP A 224 -24.87 18.27 31.69
CA ASP A 224 -25.64 18.14 32.91
C ASP A 224 -25.53 19.40 33.76
N CYS A 225 -26.60 19.76 34.47
CA CYS A 225 -26.51 20.82 35.47
C CYS A 225 -25.43 20.48 36.52
N PRO A 226 -24.55 21.42 36.90
CA PRO A 226 -23.57 21.20 37.98
C PRO A 226 -24.19 20.73 39.30
N PHE A 227 -25.45 21.08 39.56
CA PHE A 227 -26.20 20.65 40.74
C PHE A 227 -26.83 19.24 40.59
N ARG A 228 -26.50 18.49 39.53
CA ARG A 228 -26.99 17.11 39.35
C ARG A 228 -26.63 16.20 40.52
N VAL A 229 -25.45 16.40 41.10
CA VAL A 229 -24.99 15.68 42.31
C VAL A 229 -25.88 15.94 43.54
N TYR A 230 -26.61 17.05 43.56
CA TYR A 230 -27.54 17.42 44.63
C TYR A 230 -29.01 17.16 44.28
N GLY A 231 -29.30 16.65 43.08
CA GLY A 231 -30.64 16.23 42.66
C GLY A 231 -31.25 16.98 41.48
N CYS A 232 -30.57 17.97 40.88
CA CYS A 232 -31.08 18.63 39.68
C CYS A 232 -31.01 17.68 38.45
N GLN A 233 -32.13 17.49 37.74
CA GLN A 233 -32.19 16.58 36.59
C GLN A 233 -32.11 17.29 35.23
N VAL A 234 -31.94 18.62 35.22
CA VAL A 234 -31.90 19.40 33.99
C VAL A 234 -30.61 19.09 33.21
N THR A 235 -30.80 18.74 31.94
CA THR A 235 -29.73 18.62 30.94
C THR A 235 -30.09 19.56 29.79
N THR A 236 -29.14 20.41 29.40
CA THR A 236 -29.38 21.43 28.36
C THR A 236 -28.07 21.74 27.63
N THR A 237 -28.15 22.47 26.52
CA THR A 237 -26.95 22.91 25.80
C THR A 237 -26.06 23.78 26.68
N ARG A 238 -24.74 23.73 26.46
CA ARG A 238 -23.76 24.58 27.16
C ARG A 238 -24.14 26.06 27.07
N LEU A 239 -24.63 26.50 25.91
CA LEU A 239 -25.11 27.86 25.67
C LEU A 239 -26.26 28.26 26.61
N CYS A 240 -27.24 27.36 26.80
CA CYS A 240 -28.42 27.62 27.64
C CYS A 240 -28.21 27.31 29.14
N MET A 241 -27.05 26.79 29.54
CA MET A 241 -26.80 26.45 30.95
C MET A 241 -26.77 27.70 31.83
N ALA A 242 -26.24 28.82 31.32
CA ALA A 242 -26.18 30.07 32.07
C ALA A 242 -27.58 30.57 32.46
N SER A 243 -28.56 30.53 31.54
CA SER A 243 -29.93 30.95 31.84
C SER A 243 -30.60 30.00 32.83
N HIS A 244 -30.44 28.68 32.67
CA HIS A 244 -30.98 27.71 33.64
C HIS A 244 -30.45 27.95 35.06
N LEU A 245 -29.13 28.16 35.21
CA LEU A 245 -28.52 28.41 36.53
C LEU A 245 -29.06 29.68 37.19
N GLN A 246 -29.34 30.72 36.39
CA GLN A 246 -29.95 31.96 36.84
C GLN A 246 -31.41 31.75 37.27
N ASP A 247 -32.22 31.10 36.44
CA ASP A 247 -33.65 30.91 36.67
C ASP A 247 -33.95 29.93 37.82
N SER A 248 -33.08 28.93 38.01
CA SER A 248 -33.25 27.86 39.00
C SER A 248 -32.41 28.07 40.27
N CYS A 249 -31.91 29.28 40.51
CA CYS A 249 -30.99 29.57 41.62
C CYS A 249 -31.60 29.24 43.00
N HIS A 250 -32.87 29.58 43.23
CA HIS A 250 -33.58 29.28 44.48
C HIS A 250 -33.75 27.78 44.70
N THR A 251 -34.14 27.03 43.66
CA THR A 251 -34.26 25.56 43.74
C THR A 251 -32.90 24.90 43.99
N HIS A 252 -31.83 25.35 43.33
CA HIS A 252 -30.48 24.85 43.58
C HIS A 252 -30.02 25.13 45.01
N LEU A 253 -30.26 26.34 45.53
CA LEU A 253 -29.95 26.69 46.91
C LEU A 253 -30.71 25.79 47.89
N SER A 254 -31.98 25.45 47.60
CA SER A 254 -32.77 24.53 48.44
C SER A 254 -32.18 23.12 48.49
N TYR A 255 -31.68 22.59 47.37
CA TYR A 255 -30.98 21.29 47.34
C TYR A 255 -29.69 21.32 48.15
N VAL A 256 -28.89 22.37 47.98
CA VAL A 256 -27.65 22.56 48.77
C VAL A 256 -27.97 22.66 50.26
N MET A 257 -28.96 23.46 50.65
CA MET A 257 -29.36 23.59 52.06
C MET A 257 -29.85 22.26 52.66
N ALA A 258 -30.63 21.48 51.91
CA ALA A 258 -31.06 20.15 52.35
C ALA A 258 -29.86 19.19 52.53
N HIS A 259 -28.88 19.27 51.62
CA HIS A 259 -27.65 18.48 51.71
C HIS A 259 -26.79 18.89 52.91
N VAL A 260 -26.58 20.20 53.14
CA VAL A 260 -25.83 20.74 54.29
C VAL A 260 -26.47 20.30 55.60
N ARG A 261 -27.80 20.43 55.76
CA ARG A 261 -28.50 19.94 56.97
C ARG A 261 -28.30 18.45 57.22
N THR A 262 -28.26 17.66 56.15
CA THR A 262 -28.02 16.21 56.24
C THR A 262 -26.58 15.93 56.67
N GLN A 263 -25.61 16.68 56.12
CA GLN A 263 -24.21 16.59 56.52
C GLN A 263 -24.00 17.02 57.98
N ASP A 264 -24.61 18.11 58.44
CA ASP A 264 -24.53 18.56 59.84
C ASP A 264 -25.02 17.48 60.81
N ARG A 265 -26.10 16.77 60.45
CA ARG A 265 -26.60 15.63 61.23
C ARG A 265 -25.61 14.47 61.25
N HIS A 266 -25.00 14.12 60.11
CA HIS A 266 -23.98 13.07 60.07
C HIS A 266 -22.73 13.46 60.89
N ILE A 267 -22.30 14.71 60.83
CA ILE A 267 -21.18 15.22 61.63
C ILE A 267 -21.51 15.11 63.12
N ALA A 268 -22.70 15.53 63.55
CA ALA A 268 -23.13 15.41 64.94
C ALA A 268 -23.17 13.95 65.42
N GLN A 269 -23.62 13.02 64.57
CA GLN A 269 -23.60 11.58 64.86
C GLN A 269 -22.17 11.06 65.04
N LEU A 270 -21.26 11.38 64.10
CA LEU A 270 -19.85 10.99 64.20
C LEU A 270 -19.17 11.58 65.44
N VAL A 271 -19.45 12.83 65.78
CA VAL A 271 -18.92 13.47 67.01
C VAL A 271 -19.42 12.73 68.25
N ASN A 272 -20.70 12.35 68.31
CA ASN A 272 -21.24 11.57 69.42
C ASN A 272 -20.58 10.19 69.52
N GLU A 273 -20.45 9.46 68.41
CA GLU A 273 -19.77 8.15 68.38
C GLU A 273 -18.32 8.25 68.86
N ILE A 274 -17.56 9.24 68.38
CA ILE A 274 -16.18 9.49 68.83
C ILE A 274 -16.14 9.80 70.33
N THR A 275 -17.09 10.58 70.83
CA THR A 275 -17.17 10.93 72.27
C THR A 275 -17.46 9.70 73.12
N THR A 276 -18.38 8.84 72.68
CA THR A 276 -18.66 7.55 73.33
C THR A 276 -17.45 6.63 73.32
N ILE A 277 -16.76 6.49 72.18
CA ILE A 277 -15.55 5.67 72.07
C ILE A 277 -14.45 6.20 73.01
N ARG A 278 -14.23 7.52 73.05
CA ARG A 278 -13.26 8.14 73.98
C ARG A 278 -13.62 7.86 75.44
N GLN A 279 -14.90 7.90 75.80
CA GLN A 279 -15.35 7.60 77.16
C GLN A 279 -15.13 6.13 77.53
N VAL A 280 -15.39 5.20 76.62
CA VAL A 280 -15.13 3.76 76.84
C VAL A 280 -13.63 3.49 76.96
N LEU A 281 -12.80 4.09 76.11
CA LEU A 281 -11.34 3.96 76.19
C LEU A 281 -10.79 4.58 77.49
N GLY A 282 -11.32 5.73 77.93
CA GLY A 282 -10.97 6.35 79.21
C GLY A 282 -11.30 5.47 80.43
N GLN A 283 -12.46 4.81 80.41
CA GLN A 283 -12.86 3.85 81.45
C GLN A 283 -12.00 2.58 81.45
N GLN A 284 -11.42 2.19 80.31
CA GLN A 284 -10.48 1.08 80.23
C GLN A 284 -9.09 1.45 80.76
N THR A 285 -8.65 2.71 80.61
CA THR A 285 -7.39 3.18 81.20
C THR A 285 -7.45 3.36 82.72
N GLU A 286 -8.62 3.65 83.30
CA GLU A 286 -8.82 3.77 84.76
C GLU A 286 -9.00 2.42 85.48
N ARG A 287 -9.19 1.31 84.75
CA ARG A 287 -9.38 -0.04 85.32
C ARG A 287 -8.13 -0.92 85.31
N CYS A 288 -6.96 -0.40 84.97
CA CYS A 288 -5.72 -1.13 85.16
C CYS A 288 -5.20 -0.87 86.59
N PRO A 289 -5.22 -1.86 87.51
CA PRO A 289 -4.70 -1.64 88.86
C PRO A 289 -3.18 -1.49 88.79
N THR A 290 -2.67 -0.36 89.27
CA THR A 290 -1.31 -0.28 89.81
C THR A 290 -1.23 -1.22 91.01
N GLY A 291 -0.73 -2.43 90.78
CA GLY A 291 -0.37 -3.38 91.83
C GLY A 291 1.14 -3.42 91.99
N ASP A 292 1.66 -2.54 92.85
CA ASP A 292 3.01 -2.66 93.38
C ASP A 292 3.12 -3.91 94.28
N ILE A 293 4.09 -4.76 93.94
CA ILE A 293 5.09 -5.38 94.82
C ILE A 293 4.73 -5.44 96.30
N HIS A 294 4.54 -6.65 96.87
CA HIS A 294 5.16 -7.09 98.13
C HIS A 294 5.14 -8.64 98.18
N GLY A 295 6.30 -9.20 98.54
CA GLY A 295 6.61 -10.61 98.39
C GLY A 295 6.08 -11.52 99.48
N ASN A 296 6.17 -12.82 99.19
CA ASN A 296 6.42 -13.85 100.18
C ASN A 296 7.25 -14.92 99.50
N GLY A 297 8.50 -15.05 99.93
CA GLY A 297 9.30 -16.23 99.65
C GLY A 297 8.79 -17.40 100.48
N GLN A 298 8.75 -18.57 99.87
CA GLN A 298 9.09 -19.80 100.56
C GLN A 298 9.97 -20.62 99.63
N ASP A 299 11.14 -20.95 100.18
CA ASP A 299 12.16 -21.80 99.65
C ASP A 299 11.61 -23.17 99.24
N ASN A 300 12.14 -23.69 98.14
CA ASN A 300 12.35 -25.12 97.95
C ASN A 300 13.67 -25.26 97.21
N ASP A 301 14.76 -25.37 97.98
CA ASP A 301 15.96 -26.08 97.58
C ASP A 301 15.62 -27.56 97.39
N ILE A 302 16.21 -28.20 96.38
CA ILE A 302 16.89 -29.51 96.44
C ILE A 302 17.48 -29.82 95.04
N LEU A 303 18.82 -29.93 95.05
CA LEU A 303 19.74 -30.66 94.15
C LEU A 303 19.89 -30.24 92.68
#